data_AF-A0A913YU12-F1
#
_entry.id   AF-A0A913YU12-F1
#
_cell.length_a   1.000
_cell.length_b   1.000
_cell.length_c   1.000
_cell.angle_alpha   90.00
_cell.angle_beta   90.00
_cell.angle_gamma   90.00
#
_symmetry.space_group_name_H-M   'P 1'
#
loop_
_entity.id
_entity.type
_entity.pdbx_description
1 polymer ?
#
loop_
_entity_poly.entity_id
_entity_poly.type
_entity_poly.pdbx_seq_one_letter_code
_entity_poly.pdbx_strand_id
1 'polypeptide(L)'
;MDFKVTLVVFASFIGLSYGAVRWPTGTYGIPMPMAGCPDDETLKWRNGSTYHDTEDDNNQNQRSNVFHMPGEFSKHGIQQKFCIKDKPEGGSEFWPEGKYCLYKKGVCPTKMKAGFIRWDDEQSQIDKRNKHRGILPDGDYDETHTKINYCCMTSGNVNNPIQLPALKPFYLLSYGSAQCQKVAGTRVTSEFIKFDDDDQANTDAAYGAHPYGPSEDPFNLKIYYCYYEPGQESEDDLGTGKDVKSKTPTGKSSSGLAVAIGCGVAGAIVGTASIAFATKRILAHKARVGYDAVDPQPDGP
;
A
#
# COMPACT_ATOMS: atom_id res chain seq x y z
N MET A 1 -32.23 -72.72 11.77
CA MET A 1 -31.38 -71.83 12.59
C MET A 1 -30.95 -70.69 11.68
N ASP A 2 -31.74 -69.61 11.66
CA ASP A 2 -31.48 -68.44 10.80
C ASP A 2 -30.63 -67.42 11.57
N PHE A 3 -29.41 -67.20 11.11
CA PHE A 3 -28.51 -66.19 11.64
C PHE A 3 -28.77 -64.87 10.90
N LYS A 4 -29.52 -63.95 11.52
CA LYS A 4 -29.61 -62.56 11.05
C LYS A 4 -28.38 -61.78 11.52
N VAL A 5 -27.41 -61.61 10.62
CA VAL A 5 -26.31 -60.67 10.81
C VAL A 5 -26.85 -59.26 10.62
N THR A 6 -26.91 -58.49 11.72
CA THR A 6 -27.27 -57.07 11.68
C THR A 6 -25.99 -56.27 11.54
N LEU A 7 -25.79 -55.66 10.37
CA LEU A 7 -24.64 -54.80 10.08
C LEU A 7 -24.88 -53.42 10.71
N VAL A 8 -24.16 -53.10 11.78
CA VAL A 8 -24.16 -51.76 12.38
C VAL A 8 -23.11 -50.91 11.66
N VAL A 9 -23.57 -49.97 10.83
CA VAL A 9 -22.69 -49.00 10.16
C VAL A 9 -22.40 -47.85 11.12
N PHE A 10 -21.20 -47.85 11.70
CA PHE A 10 -20.68 -46.68 12.41
C PHE A 10 -20.20 -45.65 11.39
N ALA A 11 -21.00 -44.60 11.17
CA ALA A 11 -20.57 -43.43 10.42
C ALA A 11 -19.60 -42.61 11.29
N SER A 12 -18.29 -42.79 11.09
CA SER A 12 -17.29 -41.85 11.60
C SER A 12 -17.42 -40.53 10.85
N PHE A 13 -18.07 -39.55 11.46
CA PHE A 13 -17.96 -38.16 11.06
C PHE A 13 -16.55 -37.67 11.42
N ILE A 14 -15.61 -37.82 10.47
CA ILE A 14 -14.35 -37.09 10.53
C ILE A 14 -14.71 -35.63 10.23
N GLY A 15 -15.02 -34.88 11.28
CA GLY A 15 -15.12 -33.42 11.18
C GLY A 15 -13.76 -32.90 10.77
N LEU A 16 -13.62 -32.42 9.54
CA LEU A 16 -12.51 -31.57 9.14
C LEU A 16 -12.62 -30.29 9.96
N SER A 17 -11.92 -30.21 11.09
CA SER A 17 -11.67 -28.94 11.75
C SER A 17 -10.73 -28.14 10.86
N TYR A 18 -11.28 -27.38 9.90
CA TYR A 18 -10.53 -26.29 9.30
C TYR A 18 -10.22 -25.32 10.43
N GLY A 19 -9.01 -25.39 10.97
CA GLY A 19 -8.53 -24.44 11.97
C GLY A 19 -8.61 -23.05 11.36
N ALA A 20 -9.48 -22.19 11.91
CA ALA A 20 -9.59 -20.82 11.45
C ALA A 20 -8.23 -20.13 11.59
N VAL A 21 -7.71 -19.57 10.49
CA VAL A 21 -6.50 -18.75 10.51
C VAL A 21 -6.81 -17.51 11.35
N ARG A 22 -6.01 -17.27 12.38
CA ARG A 22 -6.16 -16.15 13.32
C ARG A 22 -5.05 -15.13 13.13
N TRP A 23 -5.34 -13.87 13.45
CA TRP A 23 -4.34 -12.80 13.43
C TRP A 23 -3.15 -13.12 14.35
N PRO A 24 -1.89 -12.87 13.94
CA PRO A 24 -0.73 -13.20 14.76
C PRO A 24 -0.73 -12.50 16.13
N THR A 25 -0.02 -13.09 17.08
CA THR A 25 0.19 -12.52 18.42
C THR A 25 0.98 -11.20 18.37
N GLY A 26 1.03 -10.51 19.51
CA GLY A 26 1.67 -9.21 19.66
C GLY A 26 0.71 -8.05 19.40
N THR A 27 1.22 -6.84 19.55
CA THR A 27 0.47 -5.59 19.38
C THR A 27 0.97 -4.85 18.15
N TYR A 28 0.05 -4.36 17.33
CA TYR A 28 0.34 -3.70 16.06
C TYR A 28 -0.90 -3.00 15.54
N GLY A 29 -0.74 -2.19 14.49
CA GLY A 29 -1.84 -1.62 13.75
C GLY A 29 -1.75 -1.90 12.25
N ILE A 30 -2.90 -1.78 11.59
CA ILE A 30 -3.02 -1.79 10.12
C ILE A 30 -3.91 -0.62 9.67
N PRO A 31 -3.79 -0.18 8.41
CA PRO A 31 -4.71 0.81 7.86
C PRO A 31 -6.15 0.28 7.87
N MET A 32 -7.11 1.16 8.14
CA MET A 32 -8.53 0.79 8.19
C MET A 32 -9.12 0.72 6.78
N PRO A 33 -9.75 -0.40 6.38
CA PRO A 33 -10.60 -0.47 5.19
C PRO A 33 -11.89 0.32 5.31
N MET A 34 -12.49 0.68 4.17
CA MET A 34 -13.83 1.28 4.10
C MET A 34 -14.89 0.33 4.68
N ALA A 35 -14.66 -0.98 4.61
CA ALA A 35 -15.47 -2.01 5.25
C ALA A 35 -15.35 -2.05 6.80
N GLY A 36 -14.48 -1.24 7.39
CA GLY A 36 -14.14 -1.27 8.81
C GLY A 36 -13.00 -2.24 9.12
N CYS A 37 -12.62 -2.32 10.40
CA CYS A 37 -11.53 -3.20 10.84
C CYS A 37 -11.86 -4.69 10.63
N PRO A 38 -10.85 -5.54 10.37
CA PRO A 38 -11.04 -6.97 10.14
C PRO A 38 -11.24 -7.72 11.47
N ASP A 39 -12.29 -7.34 12.20
CA ASP A 39 -12.74 -8.01 13.42
C ASP A 39 -13.17 -9.45 13.11
N ASP A 40 -12.82 -10.38 13.99
CA ASP A 40 -13.34 -11.75 13.97
C ASP A 40 -13.99 -12.11 15.32
N GLU A 41 -14.30 -13.38 15.52
CA GLU A 41 -14.89 -13.89 16.78
C GLU A 41 -13.90 -13.80 17.96
N THR A 42 -12.61 -13.77 17.66
CA THR A 42 -11.52 -13.87 18.63
C THR A 42 -10.77 -12.55 18.84
N LEU A 43 -10.87 -11.61 17.90
CA LEU A 43 -10.21 -10.32 17.93
C LEU A 43 -11.17 -9.20 17.56
N LYS A 44 -11.23 -8.19 18.44
CA LYS A 44 -11.84 -6.88 18.17
C LYS A 44 -10.76 -5.81 18.12
N TRP A 45 -10.66 -5.13 17.00
CA TRP A 45 -9.71 -4.04 16.78
C TRP A 45 -10.24 -2.75 17.41
N ARG A 46 -9.30 -1.89 17.82
CA ARG A 46 -9.58 -0.54 18.30
C ARG A 46 -9.37 0.45 17.17
N ASN A 47 -10.21 1.47 17.11
CA ASN A 47 -10.14 2.47 16.06
C ASN A 47 -9.29 3.67 16.49
N GLY A 48 -8.55 4.23 15.54
CA GLY A 48 -7.88 5.51 15.67
C GLY A 48 -7.87 6.28 14.36
N SER A 49 -7.52 7.55 14.42
CA SER A 49 -7.33 8.38 13.23
C SER A 49 -6.37 9.52 13.51
N THR A 50 -5.62 9.92 12.50
CA THR A 50 -4.92 11.20 12.46
C THR A 50 -5.32 11.95 11.19
N TYR A 51 -5.48 13.26 11.30
CA TYR A 51 -5.64 14.18 10.18
C TYR A 51 -4.33 14.93 10.05
N HIS A 52 -3.73 14.84 8.86
CA HIS A 52 -2.54 15.59 8.46
C HIS A 52 -3.02 16.86 7.76
N ASP A 53 -2.61 18.02 8.30
CA ASP A 53 -2.78 19.32 7.68
C ASP A 53 -1.68 19.48 6.63
N THR A 54 -2.05 19.38 5.36
CA THR A 54 -1.11 19.39 4.23
C THR A 54 -1.14 20.74 3.55
N GLU A 55 -0.07 21.11 2.83
CA GLU A 55 0.16 22.43 2.22
C GLU A 55 -1.11 23.14 1.68
N ASP A 56 -1.26 24.43 1.96
CA ASP A 56 -2.43 25.21 1.52
C ASP A 56 -2.26 25.76 0.08
N ASP A 57 -1.03 26.11 -0.30
CA ASP A 57 -0.71 26.74 -1.58
C ASP A 57 -0.25 25.75 -2.65
N ASN A 58 -0.89 25.76 -3.83
CA ASN A 58 -0.56 24.86 -4.96
C ASN A 58 -0.52 23.34 -4.67
N ASN A 59 -1.08 22.90 -3.55
CA ASN A 59 -1.12 21.49 -3.13
C ASN A 59 -1.49 20.48 -4.23
N GLN A 60 -0.70 19.42 -4.32
CA GLN A 60 -0.78 18.31 -5.26
C GLN A 60 -0.95 16.94 -4.57
N ASN A 61 -1.67 16.92 -3.45
CA ASN A 61 -2.16 15.72 -2.77
C ASN A 61 -2.78 14.78 -3.80
N GLN A 62 -2.32 13.53 -3.80
CA GLN A 62 -2.78 12.53 -4.75
C GLN A 62 -3.09 11.21 -4.05
N ARG A 63 -3.97 10.43 -4.66
CA ARG A 63 -4.20 9.04 -4.29
C ARG A 63 -4.55 8.22 -5.52
N SER A 64 -4.50 6.90 -5.39
CA SER A 64 -4.99 6.00 -6.44
C SER A 64 -6.45 6.31 -6.84
N ASN A 65 -6.77 6.14 -8.12
CA ASN A 65 -8.14 6.31 -8.63
C ASN A 65 -9.12 5.33 -8.00
N VAL A 66 -8.66 4.10 -7.77
CA VAL A 66 -9.34 3.08 -6.98
C VAL A 66 -8.70 3.10 -5.60
N PHE A 67 -9.50 3.35 -4.57
CA PHE A 67 -9.00 3.57 -3.22
C PHE A 67 -10.03 3.12 -2.18
N HIS A 68 -9.63 2.21 -1.28
CA HIS A 68 -10.56 1.55 -0.35
C HIS A 68 -10.34 1.94 1.12
N MET A 69 -9.68 3.07 1.39
CA MET A 69 -9.51 3.60 2.74
C MET A 69 -10.56 4.69 3.02
N PRO A 70 -11.22 4.68 4.20
CA PRO A 70 -12.14 5.72 4.60
C PRO A 70 -11.39 6.90 5.20
N GLY A 71 -11.87 8.11 4.99
CA GLY A 71 -11.25 9.31 5.54
C GLY A 71 -11.58 10.53 4.73
N GLU A 72 -11.36 11.69 5.34
CA GLU A 72 -11.29 12.96 4.62
C GLU A 72 -10.05 12.94 3.71
N PHE A 73 -10.25 13.27 2.44
CA PHE A 73 -9.18 13.50 1.48
C PHE A 73 -9.55 14.77 0.73
N SER A 74 -8.79 15.82 0.96
CA SER A 74 -9.06 17.14 0.40
C SER A 74 -7.76 17.77 -0.09
N LYS A 75 -7.88 18.97 -0.66
CA LYS A 75 -6.69 19.77 -1.01
C LYS A 75 -5.87 20.11 0.24
N HIS A 76 -6.53 20.33 1.38
CA HIS A 76 -5.94 20.88 2.60
C HIS A 76 -5.63 19.82 3.66
N GLY A 77 -5.81 18.54 3.33
CA GLY A 77 -5.44 17.52 4.29
C GLY A 77 -6.05 16.17 4.04
N ILE A 78 -5.42 15.22 4.71
CA ILE A 78 -5.60 13.80 4.51
C ILE A 78 -5.77 13.13 5.87
N GLN A 79 -6.88 12.41 6.03
CA GLN A 79 -7.12 11.61 7.20
C GLN A 79 -6.68 10.16 6.98
N GLN A 80 -5.76 9.70 7.82
CA GLN A 80 -5.46 8.28 7.97
C GLN A 80 -6.28 7.69 9.11
N LYS A 81 -6.83 6.48 8.90
CA LYS A 81 -7.56 5.73 9.91
C LYS A 81 -6.88 4.40 10.19
N PHE A 82 -6.93 3.98 11.45
CA PHE A 82 -6.17 2.87 11.98
C PHE A 82 -7.07 1.83 12.62
N CYS A 83 -6.73 0.57 12.38
CA CYS A 83 -7.18 -0.57 13.16
C CYS A 83 -6.02 -1.02 14.04
N ILE A 84 -6.15 -0.87 15.35
CA ILE A 84 -5.11 -1.20 16.33
C ILE A 84 -5.50 -2.44 17.13
N LYS A 85 -4.61 -3.43 17.10
CA LYS A 85 -4.61 -4.57 18.02
C LYS A 85 -3.70 -4.19 19.19
N ASP A 86 -4.31 -3.77 20.29
CA ASP A 86 -3.64 -3.30 21.51
C ASP A 86 -3.51 -4.38 22.58
N LYS A 87 -4.03 -5.58 22.33
CA LYS A 87 -3.86 -6.76 23.19
C LYS A 87 -2.99 -7.82 22.51
N PRO A 88 -2.09 -8.52 23.23
CA PRO A 88 -1.08 -9.38 22.63
C PRO A 88 -1.62 -10.75 22.17
N GLU A 89 -2.80 -11.18 22.63
CA GLU A 89 -3.34 -12.51 22.34
C GLU A 89 -3.64 -12.68 20.84
N GLY A 90 -3.39 -13.85 20.28
CA GLY A 90 -3.55 -14.09 18.85
C GLY A 90 -3.41 -15.57 18.48
N GLY A 91 -3.26 -15.83 17.19
CA GLY A 91 -2.97 -17.14 16.63
C GLY A 91 -1.48 -17.47 16.68
N SER A 92 -0.85 -17.50 15.50
CA SER A 92 0.59 -17.74 15.36
C SER A 92 1.42 -16.74 16.19
N GLU A 93 2.47 -17.24 16.83
CA GLU A 93 3.47 -16.40 17.51
C GLU A 93 4.17 -15.44 16.52
N PHE A 94 4.32 -15.88 15.26
CA PHE A 94 5.07 -15.15 14.24
C PHE A 94 4.16 -14.63 13.12
N TRP A 95 4.45 -13.42 12.69
CA TRP A 95 4.04 -12.94 11.38
C TRP A 95 4.80 -13.72 10.28
N PRO A 96 4.14 -14.17 9.20
CA PRO A 96 4.81 -14.91 8.12
C PRO A 96 5.92 -14.10 7.45
N GLU A 97 6.99 -14.76 7.00
CA GLU A 97 8.06 -14.07 6.26
C GLU A 97 7.53 -13.51 4.93
N GLY A 98 7.90 -12.28 4.60
CA GLY A 98 7.38 -11.53 3.46
C GLY A 98 7.82 -10.07 3.48
N LYS A 99 7.39 -9.26 2.50
CA LYS A 99 7.80 -7.86 2.39
C LYS A 99 6.61 -6.93 2.62
N TYR A 100 6.41 -6.51 3.86
CA TYR A 100 5.30 -5.65 4.24
C TYR A 100 5.57 -4.98 5.60
N CYS A 101 4.85 -3.90 5.87
CA CYS A 101 4.91 -3.16 7.12
C CYS A 101 3.55 -3.09 7.80
N LEU A 102 3.62 -2.91 9.12
CA LEU A 102 2.53 -2.66 10.04
C LEU A 102 2.80 -1.34 10.76
N TYR A 103 1.76 -0.71 11.26
CA TYR A 103 1.92 0.34 12.25
C TYR A 103 2.45 -0.26 13.56
N LYS A 104 3.47 0.36 14.13
CA LYS A 104 4.04 -0.08 15.41
C LYS A 104 3.06 0.22 16.54
N LYS A 105 2.89 -0.74 17.45
CA LYS A 105 2.21 -0.54 18.73
C LYS A 105 2.93 -1.35 19.80
N GLY A 106 3.59 -0.70 20.74
CA GLY A 106 4.43 -1.40 21.73
C GLY A 106 5.67 -2.01 21.09
N VAL A 107 5.98 -3.27 21.39
CA VAL A 107 7.15 -3.96 20.82
C VAL A 107 6.82 -4.48 19.42
N CYS A 108 7.73 -4.31 18.46
CA CYS A 108 7.53 -4.89 17.13
C CYS A 108 7.37 -6.41 17.22
N PRO A 109 6.43 -7.00 16.44
CA PRO A 109 6.32 -8.45 16.37
C PRO A 109 7.64 -9.11 16.02
N THR A 110 7.84 -10.33 16.49
CA THR A 110 9.11 -11.06 16.34
C THR A 110 9.57 -11.09 14.87
N LYS A 111 10.88 -10.87 14.66
CA LYS A 111 11.57 -10.71 13.36
C LYS A 111 11.26 -9.44 12.56
N MET A 112 10.29 -8.60 12.97
CA MET A 112 10.07 -7.32 12.31
C MET A 112 11.06 -6.26 12.80
N LYS A 113 11.49 -5.41 11.86
CA LYS A 113 12.41 -4.29 12.12
C LYS A 113 11.63 -3.00 12.29
N ALA A 114 12.08 -2.15 13.20
CA ALA A 114 11.47 -0.85 13.45
C ALA A 114 11.98 0.23 12.48
N GLY A 115 11.14 1.24 12.26
CA GLY A 115 11.47 2.47 11.55
C GLY A 115 10.36 3.49 11.72
N PHE A 116 10.48 4.63 11.06
CA PHE A 116 9.47 5.69 11.11
C PHE A 116 9.37 6.45 9.79
N ILE A 117 8.23 7.12 9.63
CA ILE A 117 8.05 8.23 8.67
C ILE A 117 7.55 9.42 9.50
N ARG A 118 8.10 10.58 9.23
CA ARG A 118 7.69 11.86 9.81
C ARG A 118 7.30 12.79 8.68
N TRP A 119 6.09 13.32 8.80
CA TRP A 119 5.54 14.40 8.00
C TRP A 119 5.85 15.73 8.68
N ASP A 120 6.30 16.69 7.89
CA ASP A 120 6.34 18.10 8.24
C ASP A 120 5.00 18.75 7.85
N ASP A 121 4.03 18.64 8.76
CA ASP A 121 2.67 19.10 8.49
C ASP A 121 2.62 20.63 8.58
N GLU A 122 1.74 21.26 7.80
CA GLU A 122 1.74 22.71 7.62
C GLU A 122 1.50 23.45 8.95
N GLN A 123 2.21 24.57 9.11
CA GLN A 123 2.19 25.38 10.34
C GLN A 123 1.31 26.65 10.24
N SER A 124 0.59 26.83 9.13
CA SER A 124 -0.24 28.00 8.88
C SER A 124 -1.50 28.00 9.75
N GLN A 125 -2.10 29.18 9.94
CA GLN A 125 -3.29 29.36 10.78
C GLN A 125 -4.59 29.34 9.96
N ILE A 126 -4.51 29.03 8.66
CA ILE A 126 -5.63 29.20 7.73
C ILE A 126 -6.57 27.98 7.84
N ASP A 127 -6.02 26.78 8.08
CA ASP A 127 -6.73 25.52 7.96
C ASP A 127 -6.78 24.64 9.22
N LYS A 128 -7.26 23.39 9.07
CA LYS A 128 -7.54 22.48 10.19
C LYS A 128 -6.23 21.83 10.66
N ARG A 129 -5.59 22.46 11.66
CA ARG A 129 -4.46 21.87 12.40
C ARG A 129 -4.60 20.38 12.65
N ASN A 130 -3.45 19.70 12.64
CA ASN A 130 -3.30 18.29 12.99
C ASN A 130 -4.20 17.86 14.15
N LYS A 131 -4.97 16.79 13.91
CA LYS A 131 -5.94 16.26 14.88
C LYS A 131 -5.88 14.76 14.91
N HIS A 132 -5.79 14.20 16.11
CA HIS A 132 -5.84 12.77 16.31
C HIS A 132 -6.95 12.34 17.26
N ARG A 133 -7.46 11.11 17.08
CA ARG A 133 -8.53 10.53 17.91
C ARG A 133 -8.34 9.03 18.08
N GLY A 134 -8.87 8.49 19.18
CA GLY A 134 -8.89 7.05 19.43
C GLY A 134 -7.52 6.48 19.81
N ILE A 135 -7.30 5.20 19.49
CA ILE A 135 -6.04 4.51 19.77
C ILE A 135 -5.12 4.62 18.55
N LEU A 136 -3.93 5.17 18.74
CA LEU A 136 -2.98 5.45 17.66
C LEU A 136 -1.83 4.44 17.64
N PRO A 137 -1.19 4.25 16.48
CA PRO A 137 0.19 3.74 16.40
C PRO A 137 1.13 4.51 17.32
N ASP A 138 2.22 3.88 17.73
CA ASP A 138 3.30 4.58 18.41
C ASP A 138 3.88 5.65 17.47
N GLY A 139 4.07 6.85 17.98
CA GLY A 139 4.41 7.99 17.17
C GLY A 139 4.41 9.28 17.98
N ASP A 140 4.71 10.38 17.31
CA ASP A 140 4.55 11.73 17.82
C ASP A 140 3.43 12.38 17.00
N TYR A 141 2.41 12.90 17.66
CA TYR A 141 1.26 13.52 17.01
C TYR A 141 1.09 14.91 17.59
N ASP A 142 2.02 15.79 17.23
CA ASP A 142 1.98 17.17 17.67
C ASP A 142 1.19 18.03 16.66
N GLU A 143 1.05 19.32 16.96
CA GLU A 143 0.22 20.20 16.14
C GLU A 143 0.83 20.52 14.77
N THR A 144 2.11 20.23 14.55
CA THR A 144 2.91 20.75 13.42
C THR A 144 3.73 19.66 12.73
N HIS A 145 3.80 18.47 13.31
CA HIS A 145 4.45 17.31 12.74
C HIS A 145 3.73 16.05 13.20
N THR A 146 3.63 15.10 12.29
CA THR A 146 3.20 13.75 12.60
C THR A 146 4.36 12.79 12.37
N LYS A 147 4.77 12.03 13.37
CA LYS A 147 5.67 10.88 13.22
C LYS A 147 4.93 9.60 13.50
N ILE A 148 4.91 8.67 12.55
CA ILE A 148 4.35 7.34 12.74
C ILE A 148 5.48 6.31 12.71
N ASN A 149 5.53 5.45 13.73
CA ASN A 149 6.48 4.34 13.76
C ASN A 149 5.88 3.08 13.12
N TYR A 150 6.77 2.28 12.54
CA TYR A 150 6.42 1.07 11.80
C TYR A 150 7.20 -0.14 12.28
N CYS A 151 6.64 -1.31 12.02
CA CYS A 151 7.31 -2.60 12.13
C CYS A 151 7.19 -3.30 10.78
N CYS A 152 8.32 -3.59 10.13
CA CYS A 152 8.33 -4.21 8.81
C CYS A 152 8.95 -5.60 8.84
N MET A 153 8.28 -6.54 8.18
CA MET A 153 8.91 -7.77 7.75
C MET A 153 9.71 -7.46 6.50
N THR A 154 11.01 -7.73 6.55
CA THR A 154 11.96 -7.38 5.49
C THR A 154 12.59 -8.60 4.84
N SER A 155 12.19 -9.82 5.21
CA SER A 155 12.70 -11.10 4.69
C SER A 155 11.68 -11.74 3.73
N GLY A 156 12.08 -12.73 2.93
CA GLY A 156 11.14 -13.42 2.03
C GLY A 156 10.86 -12.71 0.69
N ASN A 157 9.83 -13.18 -0.01
CA ASN A 157 9.51 -12.82 -1.40
C ASN A 157 8.02 -12.46 -1.51
N VAL A 158 7.71 -11.30 -2.10
CA VAL A 158 6.35 -10.80 -2.33
C VAL A 158 5.46 -11.77 -3.10
N ASN A 159 6.04 -12.63 -3.96
CA ASN A 159 5.29 -13.58 -4.78
C ASN A 159 4.92 -14.88 -4.07
N ASN A 160 5.52 -15.17 -2.91
CA ASN A 160 5.19 -16.36 -2.13
C ASN A 160 3.99 -16.02 -1.23
N PRO A 161 2.81 -16.63 -1.42
CA PRO A 161 1.63 -16.27 -0.64
C PRO A 161 1.81 -16.55 0.85
N ILE A 162 1.53 -15.55 1.69
CA ILE A 162 1.48 -15.71 3.15
C ILE A 162 0.06 -16.06 3.61
N GLN A 163 -0.05 -16.66 4.80
CA GLN A 163 -1.33 -17.02 5.40
C GLN A 163 -1.72 -15.99 6.48
N LEU A 164 -2.84 -15.31 6.27
CA LEU A 164 -3.47 -14.36 7.20
C LEU A 164 -4.99 -14.57 7.18
N PRO A 165 -5.74 -14.05 8.17
CA PRO A 165 -7.20 -14.10 8.12
C PRO A 165 -7.73 -13.35 6.89
N ALA A 166 -8.37 -14.08 5.98
CA ALA A 166 -8.83 -13.60 4.68
C ALA A 166 -10.37 -13.56 4.57
N LEU A 167 -11.09 -13.51 5.69
CA LEU A 167 -12.56 -13.48 5.71
C LEU A 167 -13.14 -12.06 5.58
N LYS A 168 -12.32 -11.05 5.87
CA LYS A 168 -12.69 -9.64 5.75
C LYS A 168 -11.58 -8.88 5.04
N PRO A 169 -11.91 -7.79 4.32
CA PRO A 169 -10.87 -6.95 3.74
C PRO A 169 -9.94 -6.38 4.79
N PHE A 170 -8.67 -6.20 4.43
CA PHE A 170 -7.67 -5.59 5.29
C PHE A 170 -6.57 -4.94 4.46
N TYR A 171 -5.71 -4.16 5.13
CA TYR A 171 -4.54 -3.56 4.51
C TYR A 171 -3.24 -4.07 5.12
N LEU A 172 -2.20 -4.11 4.31
CA LEU A 172 -0.80 -4.01 4.74
C LEU A 172 -0.14 -2.84 4.02
N LEU A 173 1.01 -2.37 4.50
CA LEU A 173 1.81 -1.38 3.77
C LEU A 173 2.94 -2.10 3.03
N SER A 174 3.24 -1.71 1.78
CA SER A 174 4.26 -2.42 1.00
C SER A 174 5.67 -2.08 1.50
N TYR A 175 6.64 -2.97 1.26
CA TYR A 175 8.04 -2.77 1.66
C TYR A 175 9.01 -3.05 0.51
N GLY A 176 9.96 -2.13 0.30
CA GLY A 176 11.01 -2.24 -0.72
C GLY A 176 10.58 -2.01 -2.16
N SER A 177 9.29 -2.12 -2.49
CA SER A 177 8.71 -1.74 -3.77
C SER A 177 7.20 -1.45 -3.63
N ALA A 178 6.58 -0.92 -4.69
CA ALA A 178 5.12 -0.76 -4.79
C ALA A 178 4.38 -2.10 -4.97
N GLN A 179 5.09 -3.21 -5.20
CA GLN A 179 4.48 -4.53 -5.34
C GLN A 179 4.03 -5.06 -3.98
N CYS A 180 2.80 -5.55 -3.93
CA CYS A 180 2.20 -6.11 -2.73
C CYS A 180 2.64 -7.55 -2.45
N GLN A 181 2.81 -7.86 -1.16
CA GLN A 181 2.96 -9.23 -0.68
C GLN A 181 1.69 -10.03 -1.00
N LYS A 182 1.79 -11.18 -1.67
CA LYS A 182 0.63 -12.04 -1.90
C LYS A 182 0.13 -12.64 -0.58
N VAL A 183 -1.19 -12.66 -0.40
CA VAL A 183 -1.86 -13.34 0.73
C VAL A 183 -2.82 -14.39 0.17
N ALA A 184 -2.71 -15.61 0.66
CA ALA A 184 -3.53 -16.72 0.17
C ALA A 184 -5.02 -16.47 0.43
N GLY A 185 -5.86 -16.77 -0.56
CA GLY A 185 -7.31 -16.57 -0.47
C GLY A 185 -7.75 -15.10 -0.55
N THR A 186 -6.88 -14.22 -1.04
CA THR A 186 -7.23 -12.81 -1.31
C THR A 186 -6.90 -12.39 -2.74
N ARG A 187 -7.58 -11.35 -3.21
CA ARG A 187 -7.15 -10.50 -4.32
C ARG A 187 -6.50 -9.25 -3.75
N VAL A 188 -5.46 -8.74 -4.39
CA VAL A 188 -4.74 -7.57 -3.92
C VAL A 188 -4.81 -6.41 -4.90
N THR A 189 -5.05 -5.20 -4.38
CA THR A 189 -4.94 -3.94 -5.11
C THR A 189 -3.84 -3.09 -4.48
N SER A 190 -2.85 -2.67 -5.28
CA SER A 190 -1.84 -1.70 -4.84
C SER A 190 -2.39 -0.29 -4.98
N GLU A 191 -2.40 0.44 -3.88
CA GLU A 191 -2.93 1.78 -3.74
C GLU A 191 -1.85 2.72 -3.21
N PHE A 192 -1.95 4.01 -3.46
CA PHE A 192 -1.04 4.99 -2.84
C PHE A 192 -1.78 6.22 -2.34
N ILE A 193 -1.12 6.91 -1.41
CA ILE A 193 -1.38 8.30 -1.04
C ILE A 193 -0.06 9.06 -1.20
N LYS A 194 -0.12 10.21 -1.87
CA LYS A 194 0.94 11.23 -1.88
C LYS A 194 0.43 12.41 -1.05
N PHE A 195 1.20 12.78 -0.04
CA PHE A 195 1.05 13.97 0.77
C PHE A 195 1.90 15.05 0.11
N ASP A 196 1.31 16.20 -0.17
CA ASP A 196 2.03 17.42 -0.53
C ASP A 196 2.24 18.20 0.76
N ASP A 197 3.42 18.07 1.33
CA ASP A 197 3.85 18.65 2.60
C ASP A 197 4.59 19.99 2.36
N ASP A 198 4.90 20.72 3.44
CA ASP A 198 5.33 22.13 3.36
C ASP A 198 6.59 22.33 2.50
N ASP A 199 6.46 23.07 1.39
CA ASP A 199 7.54 23.34 0.44
C ASP A 199 8.61 24.31 1.01
N GLN A 200 8.34 24.95 2.17
CA GLN A 200 9.26 25.85 2.86
C GLN A 200 9.93 25.16 4.05
N ALA A 201 11.21 24.80 3.87
CA ALA A 201 12.03 24.16 4.90
C ALA A 201 11.56 22.75 5.31
N ASN A 202 10.94 22.01 4.37
CA ASN A 202 10.55 20.60 4.52
C ASN A 202 11.54 19.78 5.36
N THR A 203 11.08 19.28 6.49
CA THR A 203 11.83 18.43 7.40
C THR A 203 11.37 16.97 7.40
N ASP A 204 10.55 16.55 6.45
CA ASP A 204 10.15 15.15 6.24
C ASP A 204 11.32 14.20 6.39
N ALA A 205 11.04 13.08 7.07
CA ALA A 205 12.08 12.12 7.35
C ALA A 205 11.53 10.70 7.36
N ALA A 206 12.28 9.79 6.74
CA ALA A 206 12.06 8.37 6.88
C ALA A 206 13.37 7.70 7.31
N TYR A 207 13.29 6.80 8.29
CA TYR A 207 14.48 6.09 8.80
C TYR A 207 14.13 4.68 9.26
N GLY A 208 15.13 3.79 9.20
CA GLY A 208 14.98 2.39 9.60
C GLY A 208 14.10 1.62 8.61
N ALA A 209 13.34 0.65 9.11
CA ALA A 209 12.40 -0.11 8.27
C ALA A 209 11.01 0.54 8.28
N HIS A 210 10.62 1.09 7.13
CA HIS A 210 9.36 1.80 6.92
C HIS A 210 8.71 1.39 5.59
N PRO A 211 7.42 1.71 5.37
CA PRO A 211 6.75 1.50 4.09
C PRO A 211 7.51 2.07 2.88
N TYR A 212 7.29 1.47 1.72
CA TYR A 212 7.84 1.97 0.46
C TYR A 212 7.15 3.26 -0.01
N GLY A 213 7.90 4.11 -0.70
CA GLY A 213 7.41 5.36 -1.30
C GLY A 213 8.10 6.66 -0.82
N PRO A 214 8.49 6.83 0.46
CA PRO A 214 9.06 8.10 0.94
C PRO A 214 10.34 8.58 0.23
N SER A 215 11.07 7.66 -0.41
CA SER A 215 12.30 8.00 -1.16
C SER A 215 12.06 8.24 -2.66
N GLU A 216 10.82 8.17 -3.14
CA GLU A 216 10.49 8.40 -4.56
C GLU A 216 10.54 9.88 -4.93
N ASP A 217 10.21 10.76 -3.98
CA ASP A 217 10.19 12.20 -4.13
C ASP A 217 10.85 12.82 -2.88
N PRO A 218 11.96 13.57 -3.02
CA PRO A 218 12.65 14.15 -1.86
C PRO A 218 11.90 15.31 -1.21
N PHE A 219 10.81 15.79 -1.80
CA PHE A 219 10.02 16.93 -1.32
C PHE A 219 8.60 16.55 -0.93
N ASN A 220 8.21 15.28 -1.07
CA ASN A 220 6.84 14.86 -0.79
C ASN A 220 6.79 13.43 -0.31
N LEU A 221 5.98 13.16 0.70
CA LEU A 221 5.80 11.79 1.18
C LEU A 221 4.77 11.03 0.34
N LYS A 222 5.20 9.91 -0.25
CA LYS A 222 4.29 8.91 -0.83
C LYS A 222 4.34 7.62 -0.04
N ILE A 223 3.19 7.00 0.18
CA ILE A 223 3.08 5.68 0.81
C ILE A 223 2.22 4.77 -0.06
N TYR A 224 2.70 3.54 -0.25
CA TYR A 224 1.95 2.48 -0.90
C TYR A 224 1.27 1.54 0.12
N TYR A 225 0.02 1.22 -0.18
CA TYR A 225 -0.89 0.40 0.59
C TYR A 225 -1.33 -0.79 -0.27
N CYS A 226 -1.47 -1.94 0.37
CA CYS A 226 -1.93 -3.17 -0.26
C CYS A 226 -3.28 -3.53 0.32
N TYR A 227 -4.33 -3.30 -0.47
CA TYR A 227 -5.70 -3.66 -0.12
C TYR A 227 -5.94 -5.12 -0.47
N TYR A 228 -6.31 -5.93 0.50
CA TYR A 228 -6.63 -7.34 0.33
C TYR A 228 -8.12 -7.54 0.52
N GLU A 229 -8.78 -8.16 -0.45
CA GLU A 229 -10.18 -8.54 -0.37
C GLU A 229 -10.33 -10.07 -0.47
N PRO A 230 -11.31 -10.69 0.24
CA PRO A 230 -11.55 -12.12 0.14
C PRO A 230 -11.83 -12.56 -1.31
N GLY A 231 -11.14 -13.61 -1.77
CA GLY A 231 -11.28 -14.14 -3.14
C GLY A 231 -9.96 -14.65 -3.68
N GLN A 232 -9.95 -15.40 -4.79
CA GLN A 232 -8.69 -15.79 -5.43
C GLN A 232 -8.34 -14.82 -6.55
N GLU A 233 -7.07 -14.41 -6.63
CA GLU A 233 -6.49 -13.86 -7.87
C GLU A 233 -6.80 -14.85 -9.00
N SER A 234 -7.31 -14.36 -10.13
CA SER A 234 -7.49 -15.22 -11.31
C SER A 234 -6.12 -15.71 -11.76
N GLU A 235 -5.99 -17.00 -12.06
CA GLU A 235 -4.75 -17.57 -12.62
C GLU A 235 -4.31 -16.84 -13.91
N ASP A 236 -5.25 -16.19 -14.60
CA ASP A 236 -5.03 -15.36 -15.79
C ASP A 236 -4.28 -14.04 -15.53
N ASP A 237 -4.16 -13.59 -14.27
CA ASP A 237 -3.47 -12.34 -13.88
C ASP A 237 -2.04 -12.60 -13.38
N LEU A 238 -1.60 -13.86 -13.42
CA LEU A 238 -0.23 -14.27 -13.09
C LEU A 238 0.71 -14.05 -14.27
N GLY A 239 0.90 -12.77 -14.61
CA GLY A 239 2.03 -12.32 -15.40
C GLY A 239 1.66 -11.83 -16.79
N THR A 240 1.57 -10.51 -16.93
CA THR A 240 2.46 -9.79 -17.84
C THR A 240 2.52 -8.32 -17.44
N GLY A 241 3.68 -7.88 -16.94
CA GLY A 241 4.07 -6.49 -17.14
C GLY A 241 4.28 -6.27 -18.64
N LYS A 242 3.21 -5.91 -19.36
CA LYS A 242 3.27 -5.39 -20.73
C LYS A 242 2.14 -4.39 -20.97
N ASP A 243 2.51 -3.34 -21.68
CA ASP A 243 1.73 -2.16 -22.02
C ASP A 243 0.31 -2.49 -22.51
N VAL A 244 -0.67 -1.83 -21.90
CA VAL A 244 -2.06 -1.84 -22.36
C VAL A 244 -2.14 -1.08 -23.68
N LYS A 245 -1.99 -1.79 -24.81
CA LYS A 245 -2.61 -1.36 -26.06
C LYS A 245 -4.08 -1.77 -26.03
N SER A 246 -4.93 -0.78 -25.81
CA SER A 246 -6.38 -0.84 -25.97
C SER A 246 -6.78 -1.56 -27.27
N LYS A 247 -7.57 -2.62 -27.15
CA LYS A 247 -8.44 -3.11 -28.21
C LYS A 247 -9.85 -3.25 -27.65
N THR A 248 -10.72 -2.37 -28.11
CA THR A 248 -12.17 -2.37 -27.91
C THR A 248 -12.79 -3.70 -28.36
N PRO A 249 -13.71 -4.31 -27.58
CA PRO A 249 -14.43 -5.50 -28.00
C PRO A 249 -15.62 -5.11 -28.88
N THR A 250 -15.71 -5.68 -30.08
CA THR A 250 -16.96 -5.73 -30.84
C THR A 250 -17.28 -7.18 -31.13
N GLY A 251 -18.33 -7.68 -30.49
CA GLY A 251 -18.95 -8.95 -30.85
C GLY A 251 -19.92 -8.76 -32.02
N LYS A 252 -19.95 -9.71 -32.95
CA LYS A 252 -21.16 -10.41 -33.41
C LYS A 252 -20.87 -11.41 -34.54
N SER A 253 -21.42 -12.61 -34.34
CA SER A 253 -22.19 -13.45 -35.27
C SER A 253 -21.71 -13.71 -36.71
N SER A 254 -21.65 -15.00 -37.02
CA SER A 254 -21.60 -15.64 -38.35
C SER A 254 -22.73 -15.20 -39.30
N SER A 255 -22.42 -15.00 -40.60
CA SER A 255 -23.05 -15.67 -41.76
C SER A 255 -22.65 -15.03 -43.12
N GLY A 256 -22.20 -15.86 -44.07
CA GLY A 256 -22.66 -15.84 -45.47
C GLY A 256 -22.20 -14.78 -46.49
N LEU A 257 -21.32 -15.21 -47.40
CA LEU A 257 -21.27 -14.97 -48.86
C LEU A 257 -21.09 -13.55 -49.47
N ALA A 258 -19.93 -13.40 -50.14
CA ALA A 258 -19.63 -12.70 -51.41
C ALA A 258 -19.80 -11.17 -51.58
N VAL A 259 -18.73 -10.50 -52.05
CA VAL A 259 -18.47 -10.10 -53.47
C VAL A 259 -17.30 -9.11 -53.47
N ALA A 260 -16.33 -9.34 -54.36
CA ALA A 260 -15.19 -8.46 -54.61
C ALA A 260 -15.43 -7.62 -55.87
N ILE A 261 -15.44 -6.28 -55.73
CA ILE A 261 -15.22 -5.22 -56.76
C ILE A 261 -14.89 -3.97 -55.90
N GLY A 262 -13.85 -3.14 -56.04
CA GLY A 262 -12.92 -2.80 -57.10
C GLY A 262 -12.74 -1.26 -57.07
N CYS A 263 -11.49 -0.79 -57.23
CA CYS A 263 -11.04 0.57 -57.62
C CYS A 263 -10.92 1.71 -56.60
N GLY A 264 -9.68 2.25 -56.51
CA GLY A 264 -9.29 3.68 -56.45
C GLY A 264 -9.72 4.48 -55.20
N VAL A 265 -8.92 5.36 -54.59
CA VAL A 265 -8.02 6.37 -55.15
C VAL A 265 -7.03 6.76 -54.05
N ALA A 266 -5.76 6.87 -54.41
CA ALA A 266 -4.73 7.51 -53.60
C ALA A 266 -4.98 9.02 -53.53
N GLY A 267 -5.09 9.56 -52.32
CA GLY A 267 -5.16 11.00 -52.06
C GLY A 267 -4.18 11.38 -50.95
N ALA A 268 -3.02 11.89 -51.35
CA ALA A 268 -2.03 12.51 -50.49
C ALA A 268 -2.59 13.80 -49.87
N ILE A 269 -2.44 13.98 -48.55
CA ILE A 269 -2.37 15.31 -47.96
C ILE A 269 -1.15 15.37 -47.06
N VAL A 270 -0.19 16.14 -47.56
CA VAL A 270 1.00 16.67 -46.90
C VAL A 270 0.53 17.71 -45.88
N GLY A 271 1.04 17.62 -44.66
CA GLY A 271 0.76 18.58 -43.59
C GLY A 271 1.87 18.54 -42.54
N THR A 272 2.91 19.33 -42.78
CA THR A 272 4.08 19.56 -41.94
C THR A 272 3.73 20.15 -40.58
N ALA A 273 4.27 19.58 -39.50
CA ALA A 273 4.65 20.32 -38.31
C ALA A 273 5.73 19.53 -37.54
N SER A 274 6.98 19.97 -37.71
CA SER A 274 8.11 19.53 -36.90
C SER A 274 8.37 20.56 -35.80
N ILE A 275 8.87 20.06 -34.66
CA ILE A 275 9.70 20.73 -33.64
C ILE A 275 8.96 21.33 -32.41
N ALA A 276 9.17 20.69 -31.26
CA ALA A 276 9.57 21.30 -29.98
C ALA A 276 10.18 20.23 -29.07
N PHE A 277 11.48 19.97 -29.22
CA PHE A 277 12.57 20.21 -28.25
C PHE A 277 12.44 19.58 -26.86
N ALA A 278 13.28 18.56 -26.67
CA ALA A 278 13.69 18.01 -25.40
C ALA A 278 14.60 18.99 -24.64
N THR A 279 14.22 19.39 -23.43
CA THR A 279 15.12 19.99 -22.44
C THR A 279 14.57 19.84 -21.02
N LYS A 280 14.89 18.74 -20.34
CA LYS A 280 14.97 18.70 -18.87
C LYS A 280 15.86 17.53 -18.43
N ARG A 281 17.16 17.64 -18.73
CA ARG A 281 18.20 16.74 -18.18
C ARG A 281 19.56 17.42 -17.98
N ILE A 282 19.57 18.71 -17.64
CA ILE A 282 20.79 19.48 -17.32
C ILE A 282 20.59 20.36 -16.07
N LEU A 283 19.95 19.82 -15.02
CA LEU A 283 19.99 20.44 -13.68
C LEU A 283 20.46 19.48 -12.58
N ALA A 284 20.51 18.17 -12.83
CA ALA A 284 21.00 17.19 -11.84
C ALA A 284 22.54 16.98 -11.85
N HIS A 285 23.26 17.51 -12.85
CA HIS A 285 24.72 17.30 -12.96
C HIS A 285 25.57 18.45 -12.40
N LYS A 286 24.95 19.59 -12.05
CA LYS A 286 25.66 20.78 -11.53
C LYS A 286 25.70 20.83 -10.00
N ALA A 287 24.82 20.11 -9.31
CA ALA A 287 24.82 20.01 -7.85
C ALA A 287 25.89 19.04 -7.30
N ARG A 288 26.42 18.14 -8.13
CA ARG A 288 27.37 17.10 -7.70
C ARG A 288 28.86 17.47 -7.89
N VAL A 289 29.15 18.62 -8.51
CA VAL A 289 30.53 19.10 -8.74
C VAL A 289 30.93 20.20 -7.73
N GLY A 290 29.96 20.76 -6.99
CA GLY A 290 30.22 21.80 -5.98
C GLY A 290 30.62 21.29 -4.59
N TYR A 291 30.58 19.98 -4.35
CA TYR A 291 30.82 19.40 -3.01
C TYR A 291 32.18 18.71 -2.85
N ASP A 292 32.95 18.54 -3.93
CA ASP A 292 34.27 17.87 -3.91
C ASP A 292 35.46 18.85 -3.98
N ALA A 293 35.24 20.15 -3.71
CA ALA A 293 36.30 21.17 -3.70
C ALA A 293 36.43 21.83 -2.31
N VAL A 294 36.79 21.03 -1.31
CA VAL A 294 37.38 21.54 -0.06
C VAL A 294 38.61 20.70 0.23
N ASP A 295 39.79 21.27 -0.06
CA ASP A 295 41.08 20.68 0.27
C ASP A 295 41.32 20.72 1.80
N PRO A 296 42.00 19.73 2.41
CA PRO A 296 42.27 19.72 3.84
C PRO A 296 43.31 20.78 4.23
N GLN A 297 43.00 21.57 5.25
CA GLN A 297 43.92 22.53 5.86
C GLN A 297 45.05 21.81 6.60
N PRO A 298 46.34 22.20 6.45
CA PRO A 298 47.44 21.56 7.15
C PRO A 298 47.57 22.06 8.60
N ASP A 299 47.83 21.12 9.50
CA ASP A 299 48.16 21.38 10.90
C ASP A 299 49.56 21.99 11.05
N GLY A 300 49.68 22.99 11.93
CA GLY A 300 50.93 23.39 12.58
C GLY A 300 50.88 24.80 13.17
N PRO A 301 51.85 25.20 14.01
CA PRO A 301 52.78 24.41 14.83
C PRO A 301 52.28 24.14 16.26
#